data_AF-L0DHZ5-F1
#
_entry.id   AF-L0DHZ5-F1
#
_cell.length_a   1.000
_cell.length_b   1.000
_cell.length_c   1.000
_cell.angle_alpha   90.00
_cell.angle_beta   90.00
_cell.angle_gamma   90.00
#
_symmetry.space_group_name_H-M   'P 1'
#
loop_
_entity.id
_entity.type
_entity.pdbx_description
1 polymer ?
#
loop_
_entity_poly.entity_id
_entity_poly.type
_entity_poly.pdbx_seq_one_letter_code
_entity_poly.pdbx_strand_id
1 'polypeptide(L)'
;MAAATSMIFDRETSSTPPLGEVEFGRQGSEFCGRPTPNTLQSLMLWPNSIRRAIVMLIETSLFSWSKQVGRPCGAVAAPKEIGPGPRLQEHRKYLQKLERDGEISTELENTAWRILLDLLDAAGSSLAIPDACPGSDGQLLYTWDQAEHHLELEMFPDRHVEFFYRNRRTGGLWEHEQDVTDGLPLDTIAKLRLFT
;
A
#
# COMPACT_ATOMS: atom_id res chain seq x y z
N MET A 1 -47.95 38.63 -11.09
CA MET A 1 -48.52 38.92 -9.77
C MET A 1 -48.09 37.78 -8.86
N ALA A 2 -46.94 37.87 -8.20
CA ALA A 2 -46.71 38.55 -6.92
C ALA A 2 -47.24 37.73 -5.72
N ALA A 3 -46.34 37.02 -5.04
CA ALA A 3 -46.26 36.98 -3.58
C ALA A 3 -44.93 36.31 -3.17
N ALA A 4 -44.04 37.12 -2.60
CA ALA A 4 -42.86 36.69 -1.87
C ALA A 4 -43.26 36.37 -0.42
N THR A 5 -42.56 35.43 0.22
CA THR A 5 -42.49 35.37 1.69
C THR A 5 -41.10 34.88 2.08
N SER A 6 -40.38 35.77 2.73
CA SER A 6 -39.11 35.61 3.44
C SER A 6 -39.44 35.54 4.93
N MET A 7 -38.74 34.69 5.72
CA MET A 7 -38.25 34.92 7.10
C MET A 7 -37.28 33.77 7.43
N ILE A 8 -35.97 34.00 7.49
CA ILE A 8 -35.14 34.39 8.66
C ILE A 8 -35.18 33.33 9.77
N PHE A 9 -34.06 32.63 9.95
CA PHE A 9 -33.76 31.81 11.12
C PHE A 9 -32.39 32.23 11.67
N ASP A 10 -32.41 33.15 12.63
CA ASP A 10 -31.28 33.45 13.51
C ASP A 10 -31.44 32.63 14.79
N ARG A 11 -30.44 31.83 15.16
CA ARG A 11 -29.96 31.78 16.55
C ARG A 11 -28.62 31.07 16.67
N GLU A 12 -27.57 31.88 16.71
CA GLU A 12 -26.33 31.51 17.39
C GLU A 12 -26.60 31.37 18.89
N THR A 13 -26.11 30.29 19.50
CA THR A 13 -25.78 30.27 20.93
C THR A 13 -24.43 29.59 21.12
N SER A 14 -23.42 30.45 21.16
CA SER A 14 -22.10 30.19 21.71
C SER A 14 -22.23 29.79 23.19
N SER A 15 -21.64 28.67 23.57
CA SER A 15 -21.30 28.39 24.97
C SER A 15 -19.88 27.85 25.03
N THR A 16 -18.96 28.74 25.37
CA THR A 16 -17.55 28.45 25.66
C THR A 16 -17.46 28.05 27.14
N PRO A 17 -16.94 26.86 27.49
CA PRO A 17 -16.58 26.56 28.88
C PRO A 17 -15.23 27.21 29.25
N PRO A 18 -15.02 27.56 30.53
CA PRO A 18 -13.87 28.31 30.99
C PRO A 18 -12.57 27.51 30.94
N LEU A 19 -11.50 28.21 30.58
CA LEU A 19 -10.11 27.74 30.66
C LEU A 19 -9.75 27.46 32.13
N GLY A 20 -9.54 26.19 32.44
CA GLY A 20 -8.89 25.77 33.68
C GLY A 20 -7.38 26.05 33.58
N GLU A 21 -6.86 26.72 34.60
CA GLU A 21 -5.44 26.94 34.82
C GLU A 21 -4.71 25.61 34.94
N VAL A 22 -3.69 25.40 34.11
CA VAL A 22 -2.73 24.29 34.25
C VAL A 22 -1.41 24.88 34.72
N GLU A 23 -1.08 24.61 35.97
CA GLU A 23 0.20 24.93 36.59
C GLU A 23 1.35 24.27 35.82
N PHE A 24 2.29 25.09 35.34
CA PHE A 24 3.56 24.63 34.78
C PHE A 24 4.53 24.29 35.91
N GLY A 25 4.51 23.04 36.36
CA GLY A 25 5.56 22.45 37.17
C GLY A 25 6.79 22.11 36.32
N ARG A 26 7.87 22.90 36.47
CA ARG A 26 9.22 22.52 36.02
C ARG A 26 9.78 21.40 36.88
N GLN A 27 9.98 20.23 36.30
CA GLN A 27 10.95 19.17 36.64
C GLN A 27 10.96 18.23 35.41
N GLY A 28 12.03 18.01 34.66
CA GLY A 28 13.39 17.74 35.08
C GLY A 28 13.61 16.22 35.17
N SER A 29 13.44 15.47 34.08
CA SER A 29 13.97 14.10 33.97
C SER A 29 14.05 13.63 32.52
N GLU A 30 15.24 13.19 32.12
CA GLU A 30 15.52 12.46 30.88
C GLU A 30 14.59 11.25 30.77
N PHE A 31 13.80 11.16 29.70
CA PHE A 31 12.84 10.08 29.48
C PHE A 31 13.11 9.41 28.13
N CYS A 32 13.81 8.27 28.15
CA CYS A 32 13.79 7.29 27.07
C CYS A 32 12.45 6.53 27.12
N GLY A 33 11.38 7.15 26.64
CA GLY A 33 10.06 6.53 26.57
C GLY A 33 9.90 5.67 25.32
N ARG A 34 9.66 4.36 25.50
CA ARG A 34 9.09 3.52 24.44
C ARG A 34 7.67 4.04 24.10
N PRO A 35 7.29 4.11 22.81
CA PRO A 35 5.96 4.57 22.43
C PRO A 35 4.88 3.62 22.99
N THR A 36 3.85 4.18 23.62
CA THR A 36 2.68 3.46 24.10
C THR A 36 1.76 3.06 22.93
N PRO A 37 0.94 1.99 23.06
CA PRO A 37 0.07 1.48 21.99
C PRO A 37 -0.92 2.48 21.39
N ASN A 38 -1.22 3.59 22.07
CA ASN A 38 -2.18 4.60 21.62
C ASN A 38 -1.65 5.55 20.53
N THR A 39 -0.37 5.51 20.17
CA THR A 39 0.18 6.40 19.12
C THR A 39 -0.10 5.89 17.71
N LEU A 40 -0.30 4.58 17.52
CA LEU A 40 -0.56 3.98 16.20
C LEU A 40 -2.03 4.10 15.76
N GLN A 41 -2.99 4.17 16.68
CA GLN A 41 -4.39 4.39 16.34
C GLN A 41 -4.67 5.79 15.76
N SER A 42 -3.85 6.80 16.10
CA SER A 42 -4.05 8.17 15.59
C SER A 42 -3.64 8.32 14.12
N LEU A 43 -2.79 7.42 13.59
CA LEU A 43 -2.42 7.37 12.17
C LEU A 43 -3.58 6.88 11.28
N MET A 44 -4.60 6.23 11.86
CA MET A 44 -5.77 5.72 11.13
C MET A 44 -6.79 6.81 10.74
N LEU A 45 -6.55 8.08 11.06
CA LEU A 45 -7.39 9.21 10.67
C LEU A 45 -6.75 10.10 9.61
N TRP A 46 -5.52 9.79 9.18
CA TRP A 46 -4.81 10.60 8.22
C TRP A 46 -5.23 10.22 6.80
N PRO A 47 -5.29 11.19 5.85
CA PRO A 47 -5.49 10.89 4.44
C PRO A 47 -4.47 9.86 3.95
N ASN A 48 -4.87 8.96 3.05
CA ASN A 48 -4.04 7.85 2.54
C ASN A 48 -2.68 8.33 2.02
N SER A 49 -2.62 9.51 1.40
CA SER A 49 -1.40 10.17 0.94
C SER A 49 -0.37 10.44 2.06
N ILE A 50 -0.80 10.76 3.28
CA ILE A 50 0.10 11.03 4.42
C ILE A 50 0.56 9.73 5.07
N ARG A 51 -0.29 8.70 5.13
CA ARG A 51 0.12 7.37 5.63
C ARG A 51 1.19 6.75 4.74
N ARG A 52 1.02 6.82 3.42
CA ARG A 52 2.02 6.34 2.46
C ARG A 52 3.32 7.10 2.54
N ALA A 53 3.28 8.42 2.74
CA ALA A 53 4.50 9.21 2.97
C ALA A 53 5.26 8.75 4.23
N ILE A 54 4.55 8.38 5.31
CA ILE A 54 5.17 7.86 6.54
C ILE A 54 5.74 6.46 6.35
N VAL A 55 5.01 5.55 5.68
CA VAL A 55 5.54 4.21 5.35
C VAL A 55 6.80 4.34 4.50
N MET A 56 6.81 5.21 3.49
CA MET A 56 8.01 5.50 2.68
C MET A 56 9.17 6.09 3.50
N LEU A 57 8.89 6.89 4.54
CA LEU A 57 9.92 7.44 5.45
C LEU A 57 10.47 6.36 6.42
N ILE A 58 9.64 5.39 6.82
CA ILE A 58 10.05 4.28 7.68
C ILE A 58 10.88 3.27 6.88
N GLU A 59 10.49 2.95 5.64
CA GLU A 59 11.24 2.01 4.80
C GLU A 59 12.60 2.57 4.35
N THR A 60 12.69 3.86 4.03
CA THR A 60 13.99 4.50 3.75
C THR A 60 14.93 4.48 4.96
N SER A 61 14.39 4.45 6.18
CA SER A 61 15.17 4.34 7.41
C SER A 61 15.58 2.90 7.75
N LEU A 62 14.74 1.90 7.44
CA LEU A 62 15.07 0.48 7.62
C LEU A 62 16.02 -0.06 6.53
N PHE A 63 15.99 0.50 5.32
CA PHE A 63 16.90 0.12 4.23
C PHE A 63 18.36 0.53 4.52
N SER A 64 18.59 1.47 5.44
CA SER A 64 19.93 1.88 5.88
C SER A 64 20.58 0.86 6.84
N TRP A 65 19.78 -0.01 7.48
CA TRP A 65 20.29 -1.02 8.42
C TRP A 65 20.71 -2.34 7.75
N SER A 66 20.25 -2.60 6.52
CA SER A 66 20.59 -3.79 5.72
C SER A 66 22.03 -3.76 5.13
N LYS A 67 22.67 -2.59 5.06
CA LYS A 67 24.01 -2.45 4.45
C LYS A 67 25.20 -2.88 5.32
N GLN A 68 24.98 -3.32 6.56
CA GLN A 68 26.08 -3.53 7.52
C GLN A 68 26.42 -5.00 7.88
N VAL A 69 25.83 -5.97 7.20
CA VAL A 69 26.26 -7.39 7.28
C VAL A 69 26.83 -7.83 5.94
N GLY A 70 28.10 -7.49 5.72
CA GLY A 70 28.89 -8.00 4.61
C GLY A 70 29.09 -9.51 4.70
N ARG A 71 28.33 -10.27 3.90
CA ARG A 71 28.78 -11.56 3.39
C ARG A 71 29.22 -11.37 1.94
N PRO A 72 30.43 -11.80 1.54
CA PRO A 72 30.77 -11.88 0.13
C PRO A 72 29.86 -12.94 -0.51
N CYS A 73 28.91 -12.48 -1.33
CA CYS A 73 28.13 -13.35 -2.20
C CYS A 73 29.09 -14.03 -3.18
N GLY A 74 29.42 -15.30 -2.91
CA GLY A 74 29.91 -16.17 -3.96
C GLY A 74 28.92 -16.14 -5.11
N ALA A 75 29.42 -16.03 -6.34
CA ALA A 75 28.60 -16.01 -7.55
C ALA A 75 27.69 -17.25 -7.58
N VAL A 76 26.46 -17.10 -7.10
CA VAL A 76 25.41 -18.09 -7.28
C VAL A 76 25.09 -18.05 -8.77
N ALA A 77 25.34 -19.16 -9.45
CA ALA A 77 25.00 -19.31 -10.86
C ALA A 77 23.57 -18.81 -11.07
N ALA A 78 23.39 -17.87 -12.00
CA ALA A 78 22.08 -17.32 -12.32
C ALA A 78 21.09 -18.49 -12.47
N PRO A 79 19.98 -18.51 -11.71
CA PRO A 79 19.04 -19.60 -11.77
C PRO A 79 18.63 -19.81 -13.23
N LYS A 80 18.75 -21.04 -13.72
CA LYS A 80 18.23 -21.42 -15.04
C LYS A 80 16.82 -20.90 -15.13
N GLU A 81 16.52 -20.12 -16.16
CA GLU A 81 15.20 -19.56 -16.38
C GLU A 81 14.20 -20.71 -16.50
N ILE A 82 13.56 -21.02 -15.38
CA ILE A 82 12.38 -21.85 -15.36
C ILE A 82 11.32 -20.98 -16.05
N GLY A 83 10.76 -21.46 -17.16
CA GLY A 83 9.70 -20.74 -17.87
C GLY A 83 8.58 -20.31 -16.90
N PRO A 84 7.68 -19.40 -17.31
CA PRO A 84 6.70 -18.81 -16.39
C PRO A 84 5.81 -19.83 -15.67
N GLY A 85 5.61 -21.02 -16.25
CA GLY A 85 4.71 -22.07 -15.74
C GLY A 85 4.93 -22.47 -14.26
N PRO A 86 6.11 -22.99 -13.87
CA PRO A 86 6.32 -23.40 -12.48
C PRO A 86 6.20 -22.25 -11.45
N ARG A 87 6.73 -21.05 -11.74
CA ARG A 87 6.61 -19.91 -10.82
C ARG A 87 5.16 -19.47 -10.65
N LEU A 88 4.40 -19.44 -11.74
CA LEU A 88 2.97 -19.12 -11.71
C LEU A 88 2.16 -20.15 -10.90
N GLN A 89 2.52 -21.43 -10.99
CA GLN A 89 1.89 -22.48 -10.18
C GLN A 89 2.25 -22.36 -8.68
N GLU A 90 3.50 -22.05 -8.36
CA GLU A 90 3.94 -21.78 -6.99
C GLU A 90 3.20 -20.58 -6.40
N HIS A 91 3.00 -19.52 -7.19
CA HIS A 91 2.23 -18.35 -6.80
C HIS A 91 0.78 -18.69 -6.46
N ARG A 92 0.10 -19.49 -7.29
CA ARG A 92 -1.27 -19.95 -6.98
C ARG A 92 -1.31 -20.74 -5.66
N LYS A 93 -0.34 -21.63 -5.43
CA LYS A 93 -0.25 -22.38 -4.17
C LYS A 93 -0.01 -21.47 -2.96
N TYR A 94 0.75 -20.39 -3.14
CA TYR A 94 0.97 -19.39 -2.10
C TYR A 94 -0.33 -18.66 -1.74
N LEU A 95 -1.08 -18.18 -2.73
CA LEU A 95 -2.39 -17.54 -2.49
C LEU A 95 -3.37 -18.48 -1.77
N GLN A 96 -3.44 -19.74 -2.19
CA GLN A 96 -4.25 -20.77 -1.53
C GLN A 96 -3.82 -21.04 -0.10
N LYS A 97 -2.51 -20.96 0.19
CA LYS A 97 -2.01 -21.06 1.57
C LYS A 97 -2.50 -19.87 2.40
N LEU A 98 -2.39 -18.65 1.89
CA LEU A 98 -2.84 -17.44 2.61
C LEU A 98 -4.33 -17.51 2.95
N GLU A 99 -5.15 -17.99 2.01
CA GLU A 99 -6.58 -18.19 2.22
C GLU A 99 -6.86 -19.23 3.30
N ARG A 100 -6.24 -20.40 3.21
CA ARG A 100 -6.41 -21.48 4.20
C ARG A 100 -5.96 -21.05 5.60
N ASP A 101 -4.90 -20.26 5.68
CA ASP A 101 -4.33 -19.79 6.94
C ASP A 101 -5.13 -18.58 7.51
N GLY A 102 -6.14 -18.10 6.77
CA GLY A 102 -7.04 -17.02 7.18
C GLY A 102 -6.45 -15.62 7.05
N GLU A 103 -5.34 -15.48 6.31
CA GLU A 103 -4.65 -14.20 6.09
C GLU A 103 -5.35 -13.34 5.04
N ILE A 104 -6.04 -13.97 4.08
CA ILE A 104 -6.90 -13.31 3.09
C ILE A 104 -8.23 -14.06 2.93
N SER A 105 -9.26 -13.39 2.41
CA SER A 105 -10.53 -14.06 2.11
C SER A 105 -10.44 -14.92 0.85
N THR A 106 -11.32 -15.93 0.73
CA THR A 106 -11.46 -16.73 -0.49
C THR A 106 -11.80 -15.87 -1.72
N GLU A 107 -12.56 -14.79 -1.53
CA GLU A 107 -12.89 -13.87 -2.61
C GLU A 107 -11.67 -13.08 -3.09
N LEU A 108 -10.83 -12.61 -2.15
CA LEU A 108 -9.60 -11.90 -2.48
C LEU A 108 -8.56 -12.83 -3.13
N GLU A 109 -8.44 -14.07 -2.68
CA GLU A 109 -7.58 -15.10 -3.29
C GLU A 109 -7.89 -15.29 -4.78
N ASN A 110 -9.17 -15.48 -5.11
CA ASN A 110 -9.61 -15.70 -6.48
C ASN A 110 -9.47 -14.43 -7.32
N THR A 111 -9.76 -13.27 -6.72
CA THR A 111 -9.64 -11.96 -7.36
C THR A 111 -8.19 -11.65 -7.71
N ALA A 112 -7.26 -11.82 -6.78
CA ALA A 112 -5.84 -11.59 -6.95
C ALA A 112 -5.23 -12.53 -8.00
N TRP A 113 -5.71 -13.77 -8.06
CA TRP A 113 -5.31 -14.70 -9.10
C TRP A 113 -5.78 -14.28 -10.48
N ARG A 114 -7.06 -13.90 -10.62
CA ARG A 114 -7.61 -13.42 -11.89
C ARG A 114 -6.88 -12.18 -12.37
N ILE A 115 -6.70 -11.18 -11.50
CA ILE A 115 -5.97 -9.95 -11.84
C ILE A 115 -4.55 -10.29 -12.31
N LEU A 116 -3.83 -11.17 -11.62
CA LEU A 116 -2.48 -11.55 -12.05
C LEU A 116 -2.49 -12.12 -13.48
N LEU A 117 -3.42 -13.00 -13.81
CA LEU A 117 -3.53 -13.55 -15.16
C LEU A 117 -3.84 -12.46 -16.20
N ASP A 118 -4.76 -11.54 -15.89
CA ASP A 118 -5.11 -10.42 -16.77
C ASP A 118 -3.91 -9.48 -16.99
N LEU A 119 -3.11 -9.20 -15.94
CA LEU A 119 -1.90 -8.39 -16.04
C LEU A 119 -0.83 -9.07 -16.91
N LEU A 120 -0.62 -10.38 -16.73
CA LEU A 120 0.32 -11.16 -17.52
C LEU A 120 -0.09 -11.22 -19.01
N ASP A 121 -1.38 -11.35 -19.29
CA ASP A 121 -1.90 -11.33 -20.66
C ASP A 121 -1.72 -9.94 -21.30
N ALA A 122 -2.08 -8.87 -20.57
CA ALA A 122 -2.02 -7.50 -21.09
C ALA A 122 -0.59 -6.97 -21.27
N ALA A 123 0.34 -7.31 -20.37
CA ALA A 123 1.73 -6.89 -20.44
C ALA A 123 2.58 -7.78 -21.37
N GLY A 124 2.11 -8.99 -21.66
CA GLY A 124 2.83 -10.01 -22.43
C GLY A 124 3.62 -10.99 -21.56
N SER A 125 4.09 -12.06 -22.19
CA SER A 125 4.72 -13.22 -21.50
C SER A 125 6.05 -12.94 -20.81
N SER A 126 6.60 -11.72 -20.94
CA SER A 126 7.85 -11.30 -20.30
C SER A 126 7.65 -10.65 -18.93
N LEU A 127 6.42 -10.30 -18.54
CA LEU A 127 6.17 -9.73 -17.22
C LEU A 127 6.48 -10.77 -16.14
N ALA A 128 7.34 -10.41 -15.20
CA ALA A 128 7.66 -11.27 -14.06
C ALA A 128 6.44 -11.50 -13.15
N ILE A 129 6.37 -12.68 -12.55
CA ILE A 129 5.42 -12.95 -11.45
C ILE A 129 5.77 -12.02 -10.28
N PRO A 130 4.81 -11.24 -9.73
CA PRO A 130 5.08 -10.32 -8.65
C PRO A 130 5.44 -11.06 -7.36
N ASP A 131 6.17 -10.37 -6.49
CA ASP A 131 6.23 -10.76 -5.09
C ASP A 131 4.89 -10.41 -4.43
N ALA A 132 4.38 -11.30 -3.57
CA ALA A 132 3.10 -11.14 -2.90
C ALA A 132 3.27 -11.15 -1.38
N CYS A 133 2.55 -10.24 -0.71
CA CYS A 133 2.58 -10.12 0.75
C CYS A 133 1.17 -9.81 1.29
N PRO A 134 0.65 -10.57 2.27
CA PRO A 134 -0.60 -10.22 2.94
C PRO A 134 -0.42 -8.98 3.84
N GLY A 135 -1.39 -8.08 3.81
CA GLY A 135 -1.48 -6.93 4.71
C GLY A 135 -2.19 -7.27 6.03
N SER A 136 -2.12 -6.35 7.00
CA SER A 136 -2.69 -6.57 8.35
C SER A 136 -4.22 -6.70 8.37
N ASP A 137 -4.91 -6.16 7.36
CA ASP A 137 -6.37 -6.04 7.34
C ASP A 137 -7.01 -6.94 6.26
N GLY A 138 -6.42 -8.11 6.02
CA GLY A 138 -6.88 -9.04 4.99
C GLY A 138 -6.63 -8.55 3.56
N GLN A 139 -5.80 -7.52 3.40
CA GLN A 139 -5.35 -6.99 2.10
C GLN A 139 -4.28 -7.90 1.49
N LEU A 140 -4.04 -7.76 0.20
CA LEU A 140 -2.94 -8.40 -0.49
C LEU A 140 -2.19 -7.38 -1.34
N LEU A 141 -0.88 -7.32 -1.16
CA LEU A 141 0.02 -6.47 -1.93
C LEU A 141 0.79 -7.32 -2.93
N TYR A 142 0.76 -6.91 -4.20
CA TYR A 142 1.70 -7.34 -5.22
C TYR A 142 2.74 -6.26 -5.48
N THR A 143 3.99 -6.67 -5.66
CA THR A 143 5.09 -5.76 -5.99
C THR A 143 5.89 -6.26 -7.19
N TRP A 144 6.28 -5.32 -8.04
CA TRP A 144 7.26 -5.51 -9.10
C TRP A 144 8.42 -4.54 -8.89
N ASP A 145 9.63 -5.06 -9.01
CA ASP A 145 10.86 -4.31 -8.84
C ASP A 145 11.83 -4.59 -9.98
N GLN A 146 12.18 -3.54 -10.74
CA GLN A 146 13.15 -3.63 -11.82
C GLN A 146 13.98 -2.34 -11.91
N ALA A 147 15.25 -2.46 -11.49
CA ALA A 147 16.20 -1.35 -11.44
C ALA A 147 15.62 -0.11 -10.69
N GLU A 148 15.37 0.98 -11.41
CA GLU A 148 14.82 2.22 -10.87
C GLU A 148 13.29 2.24 -10.75
N HIS A 149 12.61 1.25 -11.33
CA HIS A 149 11.16 1.17 -11.34
C HIS A 149 10.65 0.30 -10.20
N HIS A 150 9.59 0.79 -9.56
CA HIS A 150 8.86 0.09 -8.52
C HIS A 150 7.36 0.27 -8.77
N LEU A 151 6.61 -0.82 -8.72
CA LEU A 151 5.16 -0.82 -8.89
C LEU A 151 4.54 -1.70 -7.80
N GLU A 152 3.52 -1.17 -7.16
CA GLU A 152 2.68 -1.83 -6.17
C GLU A 152 1.26 -1.95 -6.73
N LEU A 153 0.61 -3.06 -6.40
CA LEU A 153 -0.82 -3.26 -6.55
C LEU A 153 -1.36 -3.75 -5.21
N GLU A 154 -2.05 -2.89 -4.49
CA GLU A 154 -2.79 -3.22 -3.28
C GLU A 154 -4.21 -3.64 -3.65
N MET A 155 -4.66 -4.76 -3.09
CA MET A 155 -6.00 -5.28 -3.28
C MET A 155 -6.67 -5.42 -1.91
N PHE A 156 -7.86 -4.85 -1.79
CA PHE A 156 -8.59 -4.76 -0.54
C PHE A 156 -9.79 -5.74 -0.51
N PRO A 157 -10.24 -6.16 0.69
CA PRO A 157 -11.39 -7.06 0.82
C PRO A 157 -12.71 -6.54 0.25
N ASP A 158 -12.85 -5.21 0.14
CA ASP A 158 -14.03 -4.52 -0.39
C ASP A 158 -14.01 -4.36 -1.92
N ARG A 159 -13.14 -5.10 -2.60
CA ARG A 159 -12.95 -5.11 -4.07
C ARG A 159 -12.29 -3.87 -4.64
N HIS A 160 -11.81 -3.02 -3.76
CA HIS A 160 -10.98 -1.89 -4.14
C HIS A 160 -9.57 -2.33 -4.54
N VAL A 161 -9.00 -1.69 -5.55
CA VAL A 161 -7.59 -1.89 -5.92
C VAL A 161 -6.88 -0.56 -6.14
N GLU A 162 -5.63 -0.49 -5.69
CA GLU A 162 -4.80 0.69 -5.81
C GLU A 162 -3.45 0.32 -6.43
N PHE A 163 -3.11 1.00 -7.52
CA PHE A 163 -1.79 0.94 -8.13
C PHE A 163 -0.95 2.12 -7.65
N PHE A 164 0.29 1.86 -7.29
CA PHE A 164 1.27 2.88 -6.96
C PHE A 164 2.58 2.62 -7.68
N TYR A 165 3.06 3.59 -8.45
CA TYR A 165 4.31 3.52 -9.18
C TYR A 165 5.28 4.60 -8.72
N ARG A 166 6.56 4.22 -8.63
CA ARG A 166 7.66 5.13 -8.33
C ARG A 166 8.86 4.87 -9.23
N ASN A 167 9.39 5.93 -9.83
CA ASN A 167 10.75 5.92 -10.39
C ASN A 167 11.73 6.44 -9.33
N ARG A 168 12.59 5.57 -8.81
CA ARG A 168 13.58 5.89 -7.77
C ARG A 168 14.67 6.85 -8.23
N ARG A 169 14.96 6.89 -9.54
CA ARG A 169 15.98 7.77 -10.12
C ARG A 169 15.47 9.20 -10.29
N THR A 170 14.26 9.38 -10.79
CA THR A 170 13.69 10.71 -11.07
C THR A 170 12.81 11.24 -9.95
N GLY A 171 12.38 10.37 -9.03
CA GLY A 171 11.37 10.69 -8.02
C GLY A 171 9.94 10.76 -8.55
N GLY A 172 9.72 10.42 -9.82
CA GLY A 172 8.38 10.46 -10.44
C GLY A 172 7.43 9.46 -9.79
N LEU A 173 6.22 9.92 -9.47
CA LEU A 173 5.14 9.12 -8.88
C LEU A 173 3.95 9.04 -9.84
N TRP A 174 3.23 7.93 -9.78
CA TRP A 174 1.93 7.76 -10.43
C TRP A 174 1.08 6.84 -9.56
N GLU A 175 -0.19 7.17 -9.42
CA GLU A 175 -1.14 6.37 -8.65
C GLU A 175 -2.43 6.24 -9.44
N HIS A 176 -3.13 5.13 -9.27
CA HIS A 176 -4.43 4.90 -9.87
C HIS A 176 -5.26 3.99 -8.98
N GLU A 177 -6.51 4.36 -8.80
CA GLU A 177 -7.45 3.74 -7.86
C GLU A 177 -8.71 3.37 -8.63
N GLN A 178 -9.23 2.15 -8.43
CA GLN A 178 -10.42 1.66 -9.13
C GLN A 178 -11.05 0.45 -8.44
N ASP A 179 -12.27 0.09 -8.86
CA ASP A 179 -12.87 -1.19 -8.50
C ASP A 179 -12.30 -2.32 -9.36
N VAL A 180 -12.21 -3.52 -8.79
CA VAL A 180 -11.73 -4.73 -9.48
C VAL A 180 -12.54 -5.08 -10.74
N THR A 181 -13.77 -4.57 -10.88
CA THR A 181 -14.68 -4.85 -12.00
C THR A 181 -14.50 -3.91 -13.19
N ASP A 182 -13.81 -2.79 -13.03
CA ASP A 182 -13.66 -1.75 -14.06
C ASP A 182 -12.67 -2.12 -15.19
N GLY A 183 -12.02 -3.29 -15.09
CA GLY A 183 -10.99 -3.73 -16.03
C GLY A 183 -9.67 -2.98 -15.87
N LEU A 184 -8.63 -3.39 -16.61
CA LEU A 184 -7.30 -2.77 -16.49
C LEU A 184 -7.20 -1.47 -17.31
N PRO A 185 -6.83 -0.34 -16.70
CA PRO A 185 -6.73 0.91 -17.41
C PRO A 185 -5.44 0.91 -18.26
N LEU A 186 -5.49 1.59 -19.41
CA LEU A 186 -4.38 1.60 -20.38
C LEU A 186 -3.08 2.13 -19.78
N ASP A 187 -3.17 3.08 -18.84
CA ASP A 187 -2.01 3.66 -18.16
C ASP A 187 -1.32 2.63 -17.26
N THR A 188 -2.06 1.73 -16.58
CA THR A 188 -1.47 0.61 -15.81
C THR A 188 -0.66 -0.30 -16.72
N ILE A 189 -1.20 -0.65 -17.90
CA ILE A 189 -0.48 -1.49 -18.88
C ILE A 189 0.81 -0.80 -19.32
N ALA A 190 0.78 0.52 -19.55
CA ALA A 190 1.98 1.28 -19.89
C ALA A 190 3.04 1.25 -18.77
N LYS A 191 2.63 1.23 -17.48
CA LYS A 191 3.57 1.06 -16.36
C LYS A 191 4.13 -0.35 -16.25
N LEU A 192 3.31 -1.37 -16.45
CA LEU A 192 3.75 -2.78 -16.37
C LEU A 192 4.83 -3.13 -17.40
N ARG A 193 4.79 -2.49 -18.57
CA ARG A 193 5.83 -2.64 -19.62
C ARG A 193 7.21 -2.13 -19.21
N LEU A 194 7.35 -1.46 -18.07
CA LEU A 194 8.64 -1.10 -17.50
C LEU A 194 9.32 -2.28 -16.76
N PHE A 195 8.58 -3.39 -16.57
CA PHE A 195 9.00 -4.59 -15.84
C PHE A 195 9.10 -5.84 -16.73
N THR A 196 9.19 -5.63 -18.05
CA THR A 196 9.30 -6.68 -19.07
C THR A 196 10.70 -6.74 -19.67
#